data_AF-A0A3A8LW71-F1
#
_entry.id   AF-A0A3A8LW71-F1
#
_cell.length_a   1.000
_cell.length_b   1.000
_cell.length_c   1.000
_cell.angle_alpha   90.00
_cell.angle_beta   90.00
_cell.angle_gamma   90.00
#
_symmetry.space_group_name_H-M   'P 1'
#
loop_
_entity.id
_entity.type
_entity.pdbx_description
1 polymer ?
#
loop_
_entity_poly.entity_id
_entity_poly.type
_entity_poly.pdbx_seq_one_letter_code
_entity_poly.pdbx_strand_id
1 'polypeptide(L)'
;MGNTLHIIASCTDRKHLPVPESLRLRHTQGADAEARARAWWQRLSSNAHPTRPASQLYAGEHWSVVLGLSAIARERGFTPSLWIASAGYGLISEKALVRPYSATFARGHADSVVRDAKGHSSAEQLQVWWKTLSGCGGAPRHQARSLSQLARNQPQANFLVVASPLYITALATDLSNAAGYLHHPERLLVVSAPTPLAQGVLAPYWIPSSAHHQERLGGSRLGLHARVAREILLTSSGGGLNAPEVQKEYRQLVQQSAPLHRYNRKPMTDDDVCAFIRQAMDGGVKSWSAGLKQLRAQQFACEQHRFKSLFVKVQENT
;
A
#
# COMPACT_ATOMS: atom_id res chain seq x y z
N MET A 1 20.77 15.61 -17.03
CA MET A 1 19.87 14.45 -16.89
C MET A 1 19.02 14.67 -15.64
N GLY A 2 17.74 14.32 -15.68
CA GLY A 2 16.84 14.59 -14.54
C GLY A 2 17.08 13.61 -13.40
N ASN A 3 17.86 14.00 -12.39
CA ASN A 3 18.06 13.20 -11.18
C ASN A 3 16.82 13.20 -10.25
N THR A 4 15.72 13.83 -10.66
CA THR A 4 14.48 13.81 -9.89
C THR A 4 13.91 12.40 -9.81
N LEU A 5 13.51 12.00 -8.61
CA LEU A 5 12.85 10.74 -8.33
C LEU A 5 11.54 10.99 -7.61
N HIS A 6 10.42 10.66 -8.25
CA HIS A 6 9.13 10.56 -7.57
C HIS A 6 9.01 9.19 -6.92
N ILE A 7 8.92 9.16 -5.59
CA ILE A 7 8.61 7.95 -4.83
C ILE A 7 7.12 8.02 -4.49
N ILE A 8 6.32 7.08 -4.98
CA ILE A 8 4.87 7.03 -4.74
C ILE A 8 4.60 5.80 -3.88
N ALA A 9 4.14 5.99 -2.64
CA ALA A 9 3.81 4.88 -1.74
C ALA A 9 2.31 4.84 -1.44
N SER A 10 1.72 3.63 -1.39
CA SER A 10 0.34 3.49 -0.90
C SER A 10 0.24 3.87 0.57
N CYS A 11 -0.85 4.55 0.95
CA CYS A 11 -1.11 4.89 2.34
C CYS A 11 -1.45 3.66 3.19
N THR A 12 -1.33 3.78 4.51
CA THR A 12 -1.68 2.72 5.46
C THR A 12 -2.99 3.03 6.20
N ASP A 13 -3.70 1.98 6.59
CA ASP A 13 -4.91 2.13 7.40
C ASP A 13 -4.58 2.65 8.81
N ARG A 14 -3.49 2.13 9.39
CA ARG A 14 -2.96 2.55 10.69
C ARG A 14 -2.49 4.00 10.63
N LYS A 15 -3.04 4.84 11.52
CA LYS A 15 -2.70 6.26 11.66
C LYS A 15 -2.29 6.57 13.09
N HIS A 16 -1.50 7.62 13.29
CA HIS A 16 -1.10 8.10 14.62
C HIS A 16 -2.23 8.79 15.39
N LEU A 17 -3.28 9.23 14.69
CA LEU A 17 -4.43 9.91 15.28
C LEU A 17 -5.71 9.07 15.13
N PRO A 18 -6.64 9.14 16.10
CA PRO A 18 -7.95 8.53 15.96
C PRO A 18 -8.69 9.15 14.77
N VAL A 19 -9.44 8.31 14.06
CA VAL A 19 -10.30 8.76 12.95
C VAL A 19 -11.66 9.16 13.51
N PRO A 20 -12.07 10.43 13.38
CA PRO A 20 -13.39 10.87 13.84
C PRO A 20 -14.49 10.22 13.00
N GLU A 21 -15.67 10.01 13.59
CA GLU A 21 -16.81 9.39 12.89
C GLU A 21 -17.20 10.19 11.64
N SER A 22 -17.06 11.51 11.71
CA SER A 22 -17.30 12.41 10.59
C SER A 22 -16.32 12.22 9.43
N LEU A 23 -15.22 11.47 9.57
CA LEU A 23 -14.24 11.18 8.52
C LEU A 23 -14.11 9.67 8.24
N ARG A 24 -15.21 8.93 8.35
CA ARG A 24 -15.32 7.53 7.93
C ARG A 24 -16.16 7.41 6.66
N LEU A 25 -15.61 6.78 5.63
CA LEU A 25 -16.20 6.68 4.30
C LEU A 25 -17.53 5.90 4.29
N ARG A 26 -17.76 5.02 5.27
CA ARG A 26 -19.04 4.29 5.43
C ARG A 26 -20.27 5.20 5.46
N HIS A 27 -20.11 6.43 5.97
CA HIS A 27 -21.20 7.42 6.11
C HIS A 27 -21.41 8.30 4.90
N THR A 28 -20.65 8.07 3.83
CA THR A 28 -20.76 8.86 2.59
C THR A 28 -21.59 8.10 1.57
N GLN A 29 -22.68 8.73 1.14
CA GLN A 29 -23.56 8.22 0.10
C GLN A 29 -23.22 8.83 -1.26
N GLY A 30 -23.64 8.16 -2.31
CA GLY A 30 -23.53 8.60 -3.69
C GLY A 30 -24.17 7.54 -4.60
N ALA A 31 -24.81 7.99 -5.69
CA ALA A 31 -25.50 7.10 -6.62
C ALA A 31 -24.53 6.12 -7.31
N ASP A 32 -23.31 6.58 -7.57
CA ASP A 32 -22.22 5.82 -8.17
C ASP A 32 -20.87 6.16 -7.50
N ALA A 33 -19.79 5.55 -7.99
CA ALA A 33 -18.44 5.74 -7.46
C ALA A 33 -17.95 7.20 -7.61
N GLU A 34 -18.33 7.90 -8.68
CA GLU A 34 -17.91 9.27 -8.95
C GLU A 34 -18.62 10.27 -8.03
N ALA A 35 -19.95 10.20 -7.96
CA ALA A 35 -20.76 11.01 -7.06
C ALA A 35 -20.34 10.82 -5.60
N ARG A 36 -20.09 9.56 -5.19
CA ARG A 36 -19.62 9.24 -3.83
C ARG A 36 -18.21 9.79 -3.58
N ALA A 37 -17.30 9.72 -4.55
CA ALA A 37 -15.96 10.30 -4.43
C ALA A 37 -16.01 11.84 -4.27
N ARG A 38 -16.89 12.53 -5.01
CA ARG A 38 -17.07 13.98 -4.84
C ARG A 38 -17.65 14.35 -3.47
N ALA A 39 -18.70 13.64 -3.04
CA ALA A 39 -19.29 13.84 -1.71
C ALA A 39 -18.25 13.58 -0.60
N TRP A 40 -17.43 12.55 -0.76
CA TRP A 40 -16.33 12.25 0.14
C TRP A 40 -15.27 13.36 0.17
N TRP A 41 -14.87 13.87 -0.99
CA TRP A 41 -13.92 14.98 -1.08
C TRP A 41 -14.44 16.25 -0.40
N GLN A 42 -15.70 16.60 -0.64
CA GLN A 42 -16.36 17.74 0.02
C GLN A 42 -16.32 17.56 1.54
N ARG A 43 -16.68 16.37 2.03
CA ARG A 43 -16.65 16.03 3.45
C ARG A 43 -15.25 16.12 4.05
N LEU A 44 -14.21 15.65 3.36
CA LEU A 44 -12.82 15.73 3.83
C LEU A 44 -12.29 17.16 3.87
N SER A 45 -12.61 17.96 2.85
CA SER A 45 -12.06 19.31 2.68
C SER A 45 -12.71 20.33 3.60
N SER A 46 -14.03 20.24 3.84
CA SER A 46 -14.79 21.18 4.68
C SER A 46 -14.73 20.88 6.18
N ASN A 47 -14.24 19.70 6.58
CA ASN A 47 -14.23 19.29 7.99
C ASN A 47 -13.30 20.19 8.83
N ALA A 48 -13.72 20.56 10.04
CA ALA A 48 -12.91 21.41 10.92
C ALA A 48 -11.80 20.66 11.69
N HIS A 49 -11.74 19.33 11.61
CA HIS A 49 -10.75 18.54 12.36
C HIS A 49 -9.32 18.99 12.04
N PRO A 50 -8.41 19.04 13.04
CA PRO A 50 -7.03 19.44 12.84
C PRO A 50 -6.33 18.62 11.76
N THR A 51 -5.47 19.31 11.01
CA THR A 51 -4.62 18.72 9.97
C THR A 51 -3.21 18.47 10.50
N ARG A 52 -2.51 17.51 9.89
CA ARG A 52 -1.07 17.25 10.09
C ARG A 52 -0.41 16.90 8.76
N PRO A 53 0.92 17.06 8.63
CA PRO A 53 1.64 16.56 7.47
C PRO A 53 1.34 15.07 7.24
N ALA A 54 1.14 14.67 5.99
CA ALA A 54 0.84 13.28 5.63
C ALA A 54 1.93 12.32 6.12
N SER A 55 3.19 12.74 6.11
CA SER A 55 4.33 12.00 6.67
C SER A 55 4.19 11.63 8.14
N GLN A 56 3.46 12.44 8.91
CA GLN A 56 3.24 12.25 10.35
C GLN A 56 1.87 11.61 10.67
N LEU A 57 1.00 11.45 9.68
CA LEU A 57 -0.32 10.85 9.88
C LEU A 57 -0.25 9.32 9.81
N TYR A 58 0.34 8.78 8.74
CA TYR A 58 0.38 7.35 8.49
C TYR A 58 1.39 6.66 9.41
N ALA A 59 1.11 5.40 9.76
CA ALA A 59 1.91 4.62 10.69
C ALA A 59 2.05 3.17 10.24
N GLY A 60 2.95 2.45 10.91
CA GLY A 60 3.21 1.02 10.69
C GLY A 60 4.50 0.75 9.92
N GLU A 61 4.91 -0.53 9.90
CA GLU A 61 6.19 -0.99 9.35
C GLU A 61 6.43 -0.53 7.91
N HIS A 62 5.43 -0.68 7.03
CA HIS A 62 5.50 -0.19 5.64
C HIS A 62 5.86 1.30 5.59
N TRP A 63 5.18 2.12 6.40
CA TRP A 63 5.37 3.56 6.40
C TRP A 63 6.74 3.96 6.96
N SER A 64 7.21 3.29 8.01
CA SER A 64 8.55 3.49 8.56
C SER A 64 9.65 3.25 7.52
N VAL A 65 9.51 2.22 6.68
CA VAL A 65 10.47 1.98 5.59
C VAL A 65 10.36 3.04 4.49
N VAL A 66 9.14 3.41 4.10
CA VAL A 66 8.88 4.43 3.06
C VAL A 66 9.53 5.77 3.40
N LEU A 67 9.43 6.23 4.66
CA LEU A 67 10.05 7.48 5.09
C LEU A 67 11.58 7.48 4.95
N GLY A 68 12.21 6.30 5.05
CA GLY A 68 13.65 6.14 4.86
C GLY A 68 14.10 6.16 3.40
N LEU A 69 13.20 5.90 2.43
CA LEU A 69 13.57 5.80 1.01
C LEU A 69 14.13 7.11 0.46
N SER A 70 13.62 8.25 0.91
CA SER A 70 14.12 9.56 0.45
C SER A 70 15.56 9.84 0.91
N ALA A 71 15.98 9.36 2.08
CA ALA A 71 17.37 9.51 2.51
C ALA A 71 18.30 8.67 1.61
N ILE A 72 17.95 7.41 1.41
CA ILE A 72 18.69 6.48 0.57
C ILE A 72 18.77 6.99 -0.87
N ALA A 73 17.67 7.48 -1.43
CA ALA A 73 17.67 8.06 -2.76
C ALA A 73 18.64 9.25 -2.90
N ARG A 74 18.74 10.12 -1.88
CA ARG A 74 19.70 11.25 -1.90
C ARG A 74 21.15 10.77 -1.89
N GLU A 75 21.45 9.77 -1.06
CA GLU A 75 22.79 9.14 -1.01
C GLU A 75 23.19 8.53 -2.37
N ARG A 76 22.20 8.15 -3.18
CA ARG A 76 22.37 7.58 -4.53
C ARG A 76 22.34 8.63 -5.65
N GLY A 77 22.35 9.92 -5.29
CA GLY A 77 22.43 11.04 -6.23
C GLY A 77 21.08 11.50 -6.81
N PHE A 78 19.96 10.98 -6.31
CA PHE A 78 18.64 11.45 -6.71
C PHE A 78 18.20 12.69 -5.92
N THR A 79 17.28 13.46 -6.50
CA THR A 79 16.49 14.49 -5.81
C THR A 79 15.08 13.93 -5.58
N PRO A 80 14.81 13.30 -4.42
CA PRO A 80 13.56 12.59 -4.22
C PRO A 80 12.42 13.53 -3.79
N SER A 81 11.24 13.25 -4.32
CA SER A 81 9.96 13.76 -3.84
C SER A 81 9.08 12.59 -3.42
N LEU A 82 8.66 12.55 -2.15
CA LEU A 82 7.77 11.52 -1.63
C LEU A 82 6.29 11.94 -1.78
N TRP A 83 5.53 11.03 -2.38
CA TRP A 83 4.10 11.14 -2.63
C TRP A 83 3.37 9.95 -2.04
N ILE A 84 2.13 10.18 -1.62
CA ILE A 84 1.25 9.17 -1.06
C ILE A 84 0.08 8.96 -2.01
N ALA A 85 -0.07 7.72 -2.47
CA ALA A 85 -1.32 7.26 -3.07
C ALA A 85 -2.30 6.93 -1.94
N SER A 86 -3.27 7.82 -1.73
CA SER A 86 -4.26 7.74 -0.66
C SER A 86 -5.62 7.35 -1.19
N ALA A 87 -6.24 6.32 -0.61
CA ALA A 87 -7.64 5.98 -0.91
C ALA A 87 -8.62 7.11 -0.55
N GLY A 88 -8.25 7.99 0.39
CA GLY A 88 -9.09 9.11 0.82
C GLY A 88 -8.84 10.41 0.07
N TYR A 89 -7.56 10.73 -0.20
CA TYR A 89 -7.15 12.03 -0.75
C TYR A 89 -6.67 11.98 -2.21
N GLY A 90 -6.57 10.81 -2.83
CA GLY A 90 -5.91 10.65 -4.13
C GLY A 90 -4.38 10.76 -3.98
N LEU A 91 -3.68 11.37 -4.93
CA LEU A 91 -2.26 11.63 -4.80
C LEU A 91 -2.00 12.91 -3.99
N ILE A 92 -1.14 12.83 -2.98
CA ILE A 92 -0.73 13.96 -2.13
C ILE A 92 0.77 13.92 -1.83
N SER A 93 1.40 15.07 -1.61
CA SER A 93 2.79 15.14 -1.12
C SER A 93 2.88 14.70 0.35
N GLU A 94 4.05 14.23 0.77
CA GLU A 94 4.36 13.98 2.20
C GLU A 94 4.11 15.20 3.10
N LYS A 95 4.23 16.41 2.56
CA LYS A 95 4.07 17.68 3.28
C LYS A 95 2.62 18.16 3.29
N ALA A 96 1.71 17.50 2.56
CA ALA A 96 0.32 17.91 2.50
C ALA A 96 -0.32 17.82 3.89
N LEU A 97 -1.03 18.88 4.28
CA LEU A 97 -1.77 18.93 5.53
C LEU A 97 -3.08 18.16 5.36
N VAL A 98 -3.20 17.02 6.04
CA VAL A 98 -4.31 16.08 5.94
C VAL A 98 -4.93 15.77 7.29
N ARG A 99 -6.19 15.34 7.27
CA ARG A 99 -6.94 14.91 8.45
C ARG A 99 -6.90 13.38 8.55
N PRO A 100 -7.00 12.80 9.76
CA PRO A 100 -7.23 11.37 9.89
C PRO A 100 -8.57 11.00 9.23
N TYR A 101 -8.57 9.93 8.43
CA TYR A 101 -9.76 9.43 7.75
C TYR A 101 -9.76 7.89 7.71
N SER A 102 -10.91 7.30 7.42
CA SER A 102 -11.06 5.87 7.13
C SER A 102 -11.68 5.72 5.74
N ALA A 103 -10.89 5.24 4.79
CA ALA A 103 -11.29 4.86 3.43
C ALA A 103 -10.29 3.82 2.92
N THR A 104 -10.77 2.76 2.27
CA THR A 104 -9.92 1.67 1.79
C THR A 104 -10.37 1.14 0.43
N PHE A 105 -9.41 0.63 -0.35
CA PHE A 105 -9.70 -0.13 -1.57
C PHE A 105 -9.99 -1.61 -1.30
N ALA A 106 -9.83 -2.07 -0.06
CA ALA A 106 -10.15 -3.44 0.33
C ALA A 106 -11.67 -3.69 0.31
N ARG A 107 -12.08 -4.80 -0.31
CA ARG A 107 -13.48 -5.25 -0.33
C ARG A 107 -13.90 -5.78 1.05
N GLY A 108 -15.21 -5.78 1.31
CA GLY A 108 -15.80 -6.30 2.55
C GLY A 108 -15.57 -5.44 3.79
N HIS A 109 -14.90 -4.30 3.66
CA HIS A 109 -14.74 -3.33 4.74
C HIS A 109 -15.85 -2.27 4.68
N ALA A 110 -16.37 -1.83 5.84
CA ALA A 110 -17.43 -0.82 5.88
C ALA A 110 -17.02 0.52 5.23
N ASP A 111 -15.74 0.88 5.37
CA ASP A 111 -15.14 2.05 4.72
C ASP A 111 -14.54 1.74 3.33
N SER A 112 -14.99 0.67 2.68
CA SER A 112 -14.60 0.34 1.30
C SER A 112 -15.11 1.39 0.32
N VAL A 113 -14.24 1.75 -0.62
CA VAL A 113 -14.58 2.53 -1.81
C VAL A 113 -15.52 1.75 -2.71
N VAL A 114 -15.25 0.46 -2.89
CA VAL A 114 -16.09 -0.44 -3.69
C VAL A 114 -17.37 -0.75 -2.94
N ARG A 115 -18.51 -0.61 -3.63
CA ARG A 115 -19.80 -1.13 -3.19
C ARG A 115 -20.25 -2.22 -4.16
N ASP A 116 -20.97 -3.22 -3.67
CA ASP A 116 -21.58 -4.22 -4.54
C ASP A 116 -22.76 -3.55 -5.27
N ALA A 117 -22.44 -2.91 -6.40
CA ALA A 117 -23.40 -2.27 -7.29
C ALA A 117 -23.61 -3.17 -8.52
N LYS A 118 -24.88 -3.36 -8.92
CA LYS A 118 -25.21 -4.17 -10.09
C LYS A 118 -24.58 -3.56 -11.34
N GLY A 119 -23.80 -4.35 -12.09
CA GLY A 119 -23.30 -3.99 -13.42
C GLY A 119 -21.91 -3.35 -13.49
N HIS A 120 -21.25 -3.03 -12.37
CA HIS A 120 -19.89 -2.46 -12.39
C HIS A 120 -18.86 -3.37 -11.74
N SER A 121 -17.75 -3.61 -12.43
CA SER A 121 -16.64 -4.37 -11.85
C SER A 121 -16.01 -3.58 -10.70
N SER A 122 -15.45 -4.29 -9.71
CA SER A 122 -14.73 -3.62 -8.60
C SER A 122 -13.55 -2.78 -9.11
N ALA A 123 -12.90 -3.20 -10.20
CA ALA A 123 -11.78 -2.48 -10.79
C ALA A 123 -12.21 -1.12 -11.38
N GLU A 124 -13.33 -1.09 -12.11
CA GLU A 124 -13.90 0.17 -12.64
C GLU A 124 -14.21 1.16 -11.52
N GLN A 125 -14.86 0.72 -10.44
CA GLN A 125 -15.19 1.59 -9.32
C GLN A 125 -13.93 2.20 -8.67
N LEU A 126 -12.87 1.40 -8.51
CA LEU A 126 -11.59 1.88 -7.98
C LEU A 126 -10.94 2.93 -8.90
N GLN A 127 -10.95 2.69 -10.22
CA GLN A 127 -10.38 3.61 -11.21
C GLN A 127 -11.18 4.90 -11.32
N VAL A 128 -12.52 4.82 -11.33
CA VAL A 128 -13.41 6.00 -11.30
C VAL A 128 -13.19 6.80 -10.03
N TRP A 129 -13.09 6.14 -8.88
CA TRP A 129 -12.79 6.80 -7.60
C TRP A 129 -11.46 7.55 -7.65
N TRP A 130 -10.38 6.88 -8.06
CA TRP A 130 -9.05 7.51 -8.19
C TRP A 130 -9.09 8.69 -9.14
N LYS A 131 -9.62 8.51 -10.36
CA LYS A 131 -9.77 9.57 -11.37
C LYS A 131 -10.54 10.77 -10.81
N THR A 132 -11.64 10.52 -10.10
CA THR A 132 -12.48 11.59 -9.54
C THR A 132 -11.72 12.38 -8.48
N LEU A 133 -11.04 11.71 -7.54
CA LEU A 133 -10.25 12.40 -6.52
C LEU A 133 -9.08 13.18 -7.11
N SER A 134 -8.44 12.67 -8.17
CA SER A 134 -7.38 13.37 -8.91
C SER A 134 -7.89 14.66 -9.58
N GLY A 135 -9.17 14.73 -9.94
CA GLY A 135 -9.82 15.93 -10.46
C GLY A 135 -10.36 16.88 -9.39
N CYS A 136 -10.47 16.44 -8.14
CA CYS A 136 -11.00 17.24 -7.04
C CYS A 136 -9.92 18.20 -6.50
N GLY A 137 -10.04 19.50 -6.81
CA GLY A 137 -9.09 20.54 -6.37
C GLY A 137 -9.11 20.83 -4.86
N GLY A 138 -7.94 21.19 -4.32
CA GLY A 138 -7.73 21.69 -2.96
C GLY A 138 -6.38 22.39 -2.86
N ALA A 139 -6.26 23.38 -1.97
CA ALA A 139 -5.02 24.15 -1.79
C ALA A 139 -3.88 23.26 -1.24
N PRO A 140 -2.64 23.44 -1.70
CA PRO A 140 -2.22 24.42 -2.70
C PRO A 140 -2.54 23.91 -4.13
N ARG A 141 -3.12 24.78 -4.96
CA ARG A 141 -3.46 24.57 -6.38
C ARG A 141 -2.27 24.17 -7.29
N HIS A 142 -1.07 24.04 -6.71
CA HIS A 142 0.19 23.83 -7.42
C HIS A 142 0.80 22.43 -7.20
N GLN A 143 0.15 21.54 -6.44
CA GLN A 143 0.62 20.16 -6.31
C GLN A 143 -0.12 19.27 -7.32
N ALA A 144 0.64 18.46 -8.05
CA ALA A 144 0.08 17.42 -8.90
C ALA A 144 -0.78 16.46 -8.07
N ARG A 145 -1.93 16.07 -8.63
CA ARG A 145 -2.92 15.17 -8.01
C ARG A 145 -3.02 13.83 -8.71
N SER A 146 -2.23 13.60 -9.75
CA SER A 146 -2.12 12.33 -10.46
C SER A 146 -0.68 12.06 -10.89
N LEU A 147 -0.37 10.78 -11.14
CA LEU A 147 0.95 10.38 -11.64
C LEU A 147 1.17 10.90 -13.06
N SER A 148 0.12 10.90 -13.88
CA SER A 148 0.14 11.50 -15.21
C SER A 148 0.48 13.00 -15.20
N GLN A 149 -0.01 13.76 -14.21
CA GLN A 149 0.36 15.17 -14.05
C GLN A 149 1.83 15.33 -13.63
N LEU A 150 2.33 14.49 -12.72
CA LEU A 150 3.75 14.50 -12.36
C LEU A 150 4.63 14.21 -13.59
N ALA A 151 4.31 13.17 -14.35
CA ALA A 151 5.08 12.78 -15.53
C ALA A 151 5.04 13.88 -16.61
N ARG A 152 3.88 14.50 -16.84
CA ARG A 152 3.76 15.62 -17.79
C ARG A 152 4.57 16.85 -17.36
N ASN A 153 4.58 17.16 -16.06
CA ASN A 153 5.34 18.30 -15.54
C ASN A 153 6.85 18.04 -15.53
N GLN A 154 7.27 16.78 -15.40
CA GLN A 154 8.68 16.37 -15.31
C GLN A 154 8.93 15.10 -16.14
N PRO A 155 8.92 15.19 -17.48
CA PRO A 155 8.98 14.01 -18.36
C PRO A 155 10.32 13.27 -18.32
N GLN A 156 11.35 13.87 -17.73
CA GLN A 156 12.69 13.30 -17.56
C GLN A 156 12.89 12.57 -16.22
N ALA A 157 11.93 12.66 -15.29
CA ALA A 157 12.05 12.15 -13.94
C ALA A 157 11.93 10.62 -13.85
N ASN A 158 12.45 10.07 -12.77
CA ASN A 158 12.31 8.65 -12.40
C ASN A 158 11.06 8.47 -11.52
N PHE A 159 10.39 7.34 -11.63
CA PHE A 159 9.20 7.01 -10.84
C PHE A 159 9.39 5.66 -10.17
N LEU A 160 9.29 5.63 -8.84
CA LEU A 160 9.29 4.42 -8.03
C LEU A 160 7.96 4.30 -7.29
N VAL A 161 7.07 3.47 -7.81
CA VAL A 161 5.74 3.22 -7.26
C VAL A 161 5.78 1.98 -6.38
N VAL A 162 5.35 2.12 -5.13
CA VAL A 162 5.40 1.10 -4.08
C VAL A 162 4.02 0.95 -3.49
N ALA A 163 3.25 0.01 -4.01
CA ALA A 163 1.84 -0.10 -3.64
C ALA A 163 1.33 -1.54 -3.71
N SER A 164 0.24 -1.82 -2.99
CA SER A 164 -0.40 -3.13 -3.05
C SER A 164 -1.21 -3.31 -4.35
N PRO A 165 -1.54 -4.56 -4.72
CA PRO A 165 -2.38 -4.85 -5.89
C PRO A 165 -3.62 -3.98 -6.07
N LEU A 166 -4.37 -3.72 -4.99
CA LEU A 166 -5.61 -2.93 -5.05
C LEU A 166 -5.34 -1.46 -5.37
N TYR A 167 -4.25 -0.89 -4.86
CA TYR A 167 -3.82 0.44 -5.25
C TYR A 167 -3.39 0.45 -6.71
N ILE A 168 -2.58 -0.51 -7.16
CA ILE A 168 -2.17 -0.57 -8.57
C ILE A 168 -3.39 -0.68 -9.50
N THR A 169 -4.41 -1.45 -9.14
CA THR A 169 -5.67 -1.51 -9.90
C THR A 169 -6.38 -0.15 -9.98
N ALA A 170 -6.47 0.58 -8.85
CA ALA A 170 -7.07 1.91 -8.83
C ALA A 170 -6.27 2.92 -9.67
N LEU A 171 -4.94 2.81 -9.65
CA LEU A 171 -4.01 3.69 -10.35
C LEU A 171 -3.76 3.29 -11.81
N ALA A 172 -4.30 2.15 -12.29
CA ALA A 172 -3.86 1.52 -13.53
C ALA A 172 -3.86 2.47 -14.74
N THR A 173 -4.98 3.16 -15.01
CA THR A 173 -5.09 4.14 -16.10
C THR A 173 -4.13 5.32 -15.91
N ASP A 174 -3.94 5.79 -14.68
CA ASP A 174 -3.05 6.92 -14.37
C ASP A 174 -1.57 6.54 -14.55
N LEU A 175 -1.19 5.31 -14.18
CA LEU A 175 0.14 4.74 -14.42
C LEU A 175 0.43 4.59 -15.91
N SER A 176 -0.52 4.05 -16.69
CA SER A 176 -0.39 3.93 -18.14
C SER A 176 -0.22 5.30 -18.80
N ASN A 177 -1.02 6.28 -18.40
CA ASN A 177 -0.90 7.65 -18.89
C ASN A 177 0.43 8.29 -18.47
N ALA A 178 0.88 8.08 -17.24
CA ALA A 178 2.17 8.58 -16.77
C ALA A 178 3.31 8.03 -17.63
N ALA A 179 3.33 6.72 -17.90
CA ALA A 179 4.32 6.10 -18.78
C ALA A 179 4.35 6.74 -20.18
N GLY A 180 3.18 7.07 -20.73
CA GLY A 180 3.08 7.75 -22.03
C GLY A 180 3.57 9.21 -22.05
N TYR A 181 3.68 9.87 -20.89
CA TYR A 181 4.23 11.23 -20.80
C TYR A 181 5.72 11.27 -20.49
N LEU A 182 6.33 10.17 -20.04
CA LEU A 182 7.76 10.11 -19.78
C LEU A 182 8.54 9.99 -21.10
N HIS A 183 9.62 10.75 -21.21
CA HIS A 183 10.58 10.57 -22.31
C HIS A 183 11.32 9.24 -22.23
N HIS A 184 11.43 8.71 -21.01
CA HIS A 184 12.06 7.44 -20.67
C HIS A 184 11.08 6.57 -19.87
N PRO A 185 10.09 5.92 -20.51
CA PRO A 185 9.09 5.11 -19.82
C PRO A 185 9.70 3.99 -18.98
N GLU A 186 10.87 3.47 -19.37
CA GLU A 186 11.64 2.47 -18.63
C GLU A 186 12.05 2.93 -17.23
N ARG A 187 12.01 4.24 -16.93
CA ARG A 187 12.28 4.80 -15.60
C ARG A 187 11.08 4.78 -14.65
N LEU A 188 9.94 4.23 -15.11
CA LEU A 188 8.80 3.90 -14.25
C LEU A 188 8.96 2.48 -13.72
N LEU A 189 9.09 2.35 -12.39
CA LEU A 189 9.16 1.08 -11.69
C LEU A 189 7.93 0.93 -10.80
N VAL A 190 7.20 -0.17 -10.95
CA VAL A 190 6.00 -0.51 -10.18
C VAL A 190 6.27 -1.74 -9.33
N VAL A 191 6.60 -1.52 -8.06
CA VAL A 191 6.85 -2.55 -7.06
C VAL A 191 5.54 -2.99 -6.41
N SER A 192 5.08 -4.19 -6.76
CA SER A 192 3.85 -4.78 -6.21
C SER A 192 3.86 -6.31 -6.31
N ALA A 193 2.97 -6.97 -5.55
CA ALA A 193 2.76 -8.42 -5.66
C ALA A 193 2.15 -8.78 -7.03
N PRO A 194 2.50 -9.93 -7.63
CA PRO A 194 2.00 -10.32 -8.95
C PRO A 194 0.46 -10.27 -9.08
N THR A 195 -0.02 -9.69 -10.17
CA THR A 195 -1.45 -9.59 -10.55
C THR A 195 -1.61 -9.77 -12.06
N PRO A 196 -2.82 -9.94 -12.62
CA PRO A 196 -3.02 -9.93 -14.07
C PRO A 196 -2.48 -8.65 -14.75
N LEU A 197 -2.50 -7.50 -14.07
CA LEU A 197 -1.91 -6.25 -14.60
C LEU A 197 -0.39 -6.35 -14.80
N ALA A 198 0.28 -7.22 -14.04
CA ALA A 198 1.71 -7.48 -14.21
C ALA A 198 2.05 -8.22 -15.53
N GLN A 199 1.04 -8.77 -16.21
CA GLN A 199 1.16 -9.46 -17.50
C GLN A 199 0.53 -8.65 -18.65
N GLY A 200 -0.12 -7.53 -18.34
CA GLY A 200 -0.76 -6.66 -19.32
C GLY A 200 0.04 -5.39 -19.60
N VAL A 201 -0.68 -4.26 -19.71
CA VAL A 201 -0.12 -2.94 -20.04
C VAL A 201 1.00 -2.47 -19.10
N LEU A 202 1.03 -2.91 -17.84
CA LEU A 202 2.05 -2.50 -16.87
C LEU A 202 3.24 -3.46 -16.79
N ALA A 203 3.24 -4.55 -17.57
CA ALA A 203 4.31 -5.55 -17.54
C ALA A 203 5.73 -4.99 -17.75
N PRO A 204 5.97 -4.03 -18.67
CA PRO A 204 7.31 -3.46 -18.87
C PRO A 204 7.88 -2.73 -17.65
N TYR A 205 7.01 -2.28 -16.74
CA TYR A 205 7.35 -1.46 -15.58
C TYR A 205 7.33 -2.27 -14.27
N TRP A 206 6.87 -3.52 -14.32
CA TRP A 206 6.52 -4.28 -13.12
C TRP A 206 7.73 -4.90 -12.44
N ILE A 207 7.95 -4.59 -11.16
CA ILE A 207 8.96 -5.25 -10.33
C ILE A 207 8.25 -6.17 -9.32
N PRO A 208 8.40 -7.50 -9.45
CA PRO A 208 7.66 -8.45 -8.63
C PRO A 208 8.14 -8.45 -7.18
N SER A 209 7.25 -8.06 -6.28
CA SER A 209 7.48 -8.19 -4.84
C SER A 209 6.82 -9.47 -4.33
N SER A 210 7.60 -10.55 -4.30
CA SER A 210 7.14 -11.93 -4.01
C SER A 210 7.74 -12.51 -2.72
N ALA A 211 7.24 -13.67 -2.29
CA ALA A 211 7.72 -14.34 -1.08
C ALA A 211 9.23 -14.68 -1.12
N HIS A 212 9.85 -14.83 -2.31
CA HIS A 212 11.30 -15.04 -2.42
C HIS A 212 12.07 -13.83 -1.89
N HIS A 213 11.53 -12.63 -2.09
CA HIS A 213 12.09 -11.41 -1.51
C HIS A 213 11.85 -11.34 -0.01
N GLN A 214 10.78 -11.94 0.51
CA GLN A 214 10.49 -11.92 1.94
C GLN A 214 11.49 -12.77 2.73
N GLU A 215 11.86 -13.95 2.24
CA GLU A 215 12.86 -14.82 2.89
C GLU A 215 14.21 -14.10 3.00
N ARG A 216 14.61 -13.34 1.98
CA ARG A 216 15.88 -12.62 1.93
C ARG A 216 15.86 -11.27 2.67
N LEU A 217 14.81 -10.48 2.47
CA LEU A 217 14.70 -9.13 3.05
C LEU A 217 14.11 -9.13 4.47
N GLY A 218 13.67 -10.30 4.96
CA GLY A 218 13.01 -10.46 6.25
C GLY A 218 11.71 -9.65 6.35
N GLY A 219 11.21 -9.50 7.58
CA GLY A 219 10.06 -8.65 7.92
C GLY A 219 8.67 -9.18 7.49
N SER A 220 7.63 -8.39 7.75
CA SER A 220 6.25 -8.80 7.45
C SER A 220 5.89 -8.61 5.97
N ARG A 221 4.87 -9.33 5.48
CA ARG A 221 4.34 -9.14 4.12
C ARG A 221 3.83 -7.72 3.87
N LEU A 222 3.38 -7.01 4.92
CA LEU A 222 2.89 -5.63 4.80
C LEU A 222 4.00 -4.66 4.40
N GLY A 223 5.23 -4.85 4.89
CA GLY A 223 6.38 -3.98 4.56
C GLY A 223 7.20 -4.46 3.36
N LEU A 224 6.81 -5.56 2.71
CA LEU A 224 7.65 -6.21 1.69
C LEU A 224 7.89 -5.32 0.46
N HIS A 225 6.85 -4.64 -0.05
CA HIS A 225 6.98 -3.76 -1.21
C HIS A 225 7.96 -2.62 -0.93
N ALA A 226 7.87 -2.00 0.26
CA ALA A 226 8.79 -0.95 0.67
C ALA A 226 10.23 -1.45 0.83
N ARG A 227 10.44 -2.69 1.30
CA ARG A 227 11.78 -3.28 1.39
C ARG A 227 12.37 -3.62 0.03
N VAL A 228 11.57 -4.09 -0.92
CA VAL A 228 12.01 -4.28 -2.31
C VAL A 228 12.40 -2.93 -2.92
N ALA A 229 11.60 -1.89 -2.74
CA ALA A 229 11.94 -0.54 -3.18
C ALA A 229 13.24 0.00 -2.55
N ARG A 230 13.45 -0.26 -1.25
CA ARG A 230 14.69 0.07 -0.55
C ARG A 230 15.90 -0.61 -1.18
N GLU A 231 15.77 -1.88 -1.51
CA GLU A 231 16.84 -2.65 -2.15
C GLU A 231 17.20 -2.10 -3.52
N ILE A 232 16.20 -1.86 -4.38
CA ILE A 232 16.39 -1.24 -5.71
C ILE A 232 17.18 0.06 -5.61
N LEU A 233 16.86 0.91 -4.63
CA LEU A 233 17.60 2.16 -4.43
C LEU A 233 19.05 1.89 -3.98
N LEU A 234 19.28 0.93 -3.09
CA LEU A 234 20.62 0.61 -2.60
C LEU A 234 21.53 0.02 -3.68
N THR A 235 20.99 -0.71 -4.65
CA THR A 235 21.75 -1.31 -5.75
C THR A 235 21.84 -0.40 -6.98
N SER A 236 20.98 0.63 -7.08
CA SER A 236 21.03 1.59 -8.18
C SER A 236 22.37 2.34 -8.21
N SER A 237 22.93 2.46 -9.42
CA SER A 237 24.19 3.16 -9.71
C SER A 237 23.94 4.18 -10.83
N GLY A 238 24.38 5.43 -10.68
CA GLY A 238 24.51 6.34 -11.83
C GLY A 238 23.25 7.07 -12.33
N GLY A 239 22.36 7.54 -11.45
CA GLY A 239 21.42 8.62 -11.79
C GLY A 239 20.16 8.26 -12.59
N GLY A 240 19.86 6.97 -12.75
CA GLY A 240 18.59 6.51 -13.34
C GLY A 240 18.15 5.17 -12.77
N LEU A 241 16.84 5.00 -12.60
CA LEU A 241 16.23 3.68 -12.40
C LEU A 241 15.83 3.11 -13.76
N ASN A 242 15.99 1.82 -13.99
CA ASN A 242 15.58 1.17 -15.23
C ASN A 242 14.83 -0.13 -14.93
N ALA A 243 13.55 -0.19 -15.26
CA ALA A 243 12.70 -1.33 -14.94
C ALA A 243 13.17 -2.63 -15.61
N PRO A 244 13.47 -2.69 -16.92
CA PRO A 244 14.05 -3.87 -17.55
C PRO A 244 15.34 -4.40 -16.89
N GLU A 245 16.25 -3.51 -16.50
CA GLU A 245 17.50 -3.89 -15.81
C GLU A 245 17.20 -4.51 -14.44
N VAL A 246 16.37 -3.85 -13.62
CA VAL A 246 15.96 -4.37 -12.32
C VAL A 246 15.19 -5.69 -12.46
N GLN A 247 14.33 -5.83 -13.47
CA GLN A 247 13.63 -7.09 -13.76
C GLN A 247 14.62 -8.23 -14.09
N LYS A 248 15.67 -7.94 -14.86
CA LYS A 248 16.70 -8.91 -15.22
C LYS A 248 17.47 -9.37 -13.98
N GLU A 249 17.92 -8.44 -13.14
CA GLU A 249 18.60 -8.74 -11.88
C GLU A 249 17.74 -9.61 -10.97
N TYR A 250 16.48 -9.21 -10.77
CA TYR A 250 15.55 -9.93 -9.90
C TYR A 250 15.23 -11.33 -10.43
N ARG A 251 15.13 -11.50 -11.76
CA ARG A 251 14.92 -12.82 -12.36
C ARG A 251 16.11 -13.75 -12.12
N GLN A 252 17.33 -13.24 -12.25
CA GLN A 252 18.55 -14.01 -11.97
C GLN A 252 18.62 -14.41 -10.49
N LEU A 253 18.30 -13.48 -9.58
CA LEU A 253 18.24 -13.77 -8.15
C LEU A 253 17.21 -14.84 -7.80
N VAL A 254 16.01 -14.79 -8.40
CA VAL A 254 14.97 -15.81 -8.19
C VAL A 254 15.41 -17.16 -8.74
N GLN A 255 16.05 -17.23 -9.90
CA GLN A 255 16.58 -18.47 -10.48
C GLN A 255 17.67 -19.12 -9.61
N GLN A 256 18.45 -18.31 -8.89
CA GLN A 256 19.50 -18.76 -7.98
C GLN A 256 18.99 -19.10 -6.57
N SER A 257 17.73 -18.75 -6.26
CA SER A 257 17.14 -18.97 -4.94
C SER A 257 16.50 -20.35 -4.83
N ALA A 258 16.55 -20.95 -3.64
CA ALA A 258 15.85 -22.20 -3.36
C ALA A 258 14.31 -22.04 -3.55
N PRO A 259 13.59 -23.12 -3.89
CA PRO A 259 12.13 -23.09 -3.98
C PRO A 259 11.49 -22.64 -2.65
N LEU A 260 10.45 -21.81 -2.74
CA LEU A 260 9.76 -21.30 -1.55
C LEU A 260 9.27 -22.43 -0.66
N HIS A 261 9.59 -22.34 0.63
CA HIS A 261 9.05 -23.26 1.61
C HIS A 261 7.57 -22.94 1.85
N ARG A 262 6.65 -23.69 1.23
CA ARG A 262 5.22 -23.57 1.48
C ARG A 262 4.89 -24.17 2.84
N TYR A 263 4.63 -23.31 3.83
CA TYR A 263 4.07 -23.76 5.11
C TYR A 263 2.65 -24.30 4.88
N ASN A 264 2.49 -25.63 4.91
CA ASN A 264 1.20 -26.30 4.77
C ASN A 264 0.44 -26.30 6.10
N ARG A 265 0.02 -25.12 6.56
CA ARG A 265 -0.65 -24.97 7.85
C ARG A 265 -2.13 -25.35 7.75
N LYS A 266 -2.63 -26.15 8.69
CA LYS A 266 -4.04 -26.53 8.74
C LYS A 266 -4.88 -25.37 9.30
N PRO A 267 -5.96 -24.93 8.60
CA PRO A 267 -6.89 -23.94 9.15
C PRO A 267 -7.60 -24.49 10.40
N MET A 268 -7.85 -23.62 11.37
CA MET A 268 -8.60 -23.96 12.60
C MET A 268 -9.89 -23.15 12.68
N THR A 269 -10.93 -23.71 13.28
CA THR A 269 -12.17 -23.00 13.61
C THR A 269 -11.97 -22.08 14.82
N ASP A 270 -12.91 -21.16 15.08
CA ASP A 270 -12.80 -20.29 16.26
C ASP A 270 -12.84 -21.10 17.57
N ASP A 271 -13.63 -22.16 17.61
CA ASP A 271 -13.74 -23.04 18.77
C ASP A 271 -12.43 -23.80 19.04
N ASP A 272 -11.80 -24.34 17.98
CA ASP A 272 -10.51 -25.02 18.12
C ASP A 272 -9.40 -24.03 18.55
N VAL A 273 -9.43 -22.80 18.03
CA VAL A 273 -8.48 -21.75 18.45
C VAL A 273 -8.72 -21.35 19.91
N CYS A 274 -9.97 -21.24 20.36
CA CYS A 274 -10.30 -20.96 21.76
C CYS A 274 -9.84 -22.09 22.69
N ALA A 275 -10.08 -23.35 22.30
CA ALA A 275 -9.61 -24.52 23.04
C ALA A 275 -8.08 -24.54 23.16
N PHE A 276 -7.37 -24.29 22.05
CA PHE A 276 -5.92 -24.15 22.05
C PHE A 276 -5.45 -23.02 22.98
N ILE A 277 -6.10 -21.86 22.96
CA ILE A 277 -5.72 -20.72 23.80
C ILE A 277 -5.84 -21.06 25.28
N ARG A 278 -6.94 -21.71 25.71
CA ARG A 278 -7.11 -22.16 27.10
C ARG A 278 -5.97 -23.08 27.52
N GLN A 279 -5.68 -24.11 26.72
CA GLN A 279 -4.58 -25.04 26.98
C GLN A 279 -3.22 -24.34 27.04
N ALA A 280 -2.97 -23.36 26.16
CA ALA A 280 -1.73 -22.60 26.16
C ALA A 280 -1.60 -21.70 27.41
N MET A 281 -2.70 -21.10 27.86
CA MET A 281 -2.75 -20.28 29.08
C MET A 281 -2.51 -21.14 30.34
N ASP A 282 -3.12 -22.32 30.41
CA ASP A 282 -2.87 -23.31 31.47
C ASP A 282 -1.39 -23.75 31.48
N GLY A 283 -0.78 -23.85 30.30
CA GLY A 283 0.65 -24.08 30.10
C GLY A 283 1.57 -22.88 30.37
N GLY A 284 1.03 -21.76 30.88
CA GLY A 284 1.80 -20.59 31.30
C GLY A 284 1.99 -19.50 30.25
N VAL A 285 1.32 -19.57 29.10
CA VAL A 285 1.39 -18.52 28.07
C VAL A 285 0.60 -17.29 28.51
N LYS A 286 1.30 -16.17 28.75
CA LYS A 286 0.70 -14.91 29.24
C LYS A 286 0.40 -13.87 28.15
N SER A 287 0.74 -14.14 26.89
CA SER A 287 0.52 -13.17 25.80
C SER A 287 0.02 -13.81 24.52
N TRP A 288 -0.88 -13.11 23.82
CA TRP A 288 -1.42 -13.57 22.53
C TRP A 288 -0.33 -13.78 21.48
N SER A 289 0.77 -13.01 21.52
CA SER A 289 1.87 -13.14 20.56
C SER A 289 2.68 -14.42 20.80
N ALA A 290 2.90 -14.80 22.06
CA ALA A 290 3.52 -16.06 22.43
C ALA A 290 2.62 -17.26 22.09
N GLY A 291 1.32 -17.17 22.40
CA GLY A 291 0.34 -18.21 22.05
C GLY A 291 0.23 -18.42 20.55
N LEU A 292 0.20 -17.34 19.76
CA LEU A 292 0.18 -17.41 18.30
C LEU A 292 1.47 -18.02 17.73
N LYS A 293 2.63 -17.76 18.35
CA LYS A 293 3.90 -18.37 17.97
C LYS A 293 3.87 -19.89 18.21
N GLN A 294 3.33 -20.32 19.35
CA GLN A 294 3.17 -21.74 19.68
C GLN A 294 2.18 -22.44 18.73
N LEU A 295 1.02 -21.83 18.44
CA LEU A 295 0.04 -22.35 17.48
C LEU A 295 0.68 -22.56 16.10
N ARG A 296 1.48 -21.58 15.64
CA ARG A 296 2.16 -21.65 14.35
C ARG A 296 3.32 -22.64 14.33
N ALA A 297 3.98 -22.88 15.47
CA ALA A 297 5.00 -23.92 15.60
C ALA A 297 4.39 -25.31 15.42
N GLN A 298 3.13 -25.51 15.83
CA GLN A 298 2.36 -26.74 15.60
C GLN A 298 1.74 -26.84 14.20
N GLN A 299 2.15 -25.99 13.26
CA GLN A 299 1.64 -25.96 11.87
C GLN A 299 0.14 -25.67 11.74
N PHE A 300 -0.46 -24.95 12.68
CA PHE A 300 -1.84 -24.46 12.55
C PHE A 300 -1.88 -23.02 12.01
N ALA A 301 -2.95 -22.68 11.28
CA ALA A 301 -3.16 -21.37 10.70
C ALA A 301 -4.21 -20.58 11.49
N CYS A 302 -3.80 -19.43 12.03
CA CYS A 302 -4.71 -18.40 12.51
C CYS A 302 -4.16 -17.01 12.14
N GLU A 303 -5.06 -16.16 11.62
CA GLU A 303 -4.77 -14.75 11.33
C GLU A 303 -4.50 -14.01 12.64
N GLN A 304 -3.57 -13.04 12.62
CA GLN A 304 -3.05 -12.44 13.85
C GLN A 304 -4.12 -11.64 14.61
N HIS A 305 -4.93 -10.87 13.88
CA HIS A 305 -6.02 -10.10 14.47
C HIS A 305 -7.13 -11.03 15.02
N ARG A 306 -7.51 -12.05 14.24
CA ARG A 306 -8.42 -13.12 14.69
C ARG A 306 -7.93 -13.79 15.98
N PHE A 307 -6.69 -14.27 16.01
CA PHE A 307 -6.13 -14.92 17.20
C PHE A 307 -6.11 -13.97 18.41
N LYS A 308 -5.68 -12.72 18.21
CA LYS A 308 -5.66 -11.71 19.27
C LYS A 308 -7.07 -11.47 19.84
N SER A 309 -8.07 -11.35 18.98
CA SER A 309 -9.47 -11.16 19.40
C SER A 309 -9.98 -12.34 20.22
N LEU A 310 -9.69 -13.57 19.80
CA LEU A 310 -10.08 -14.77 20.53
C LEU A 310 -9.31 -14.91 21.85
N PHE A 311 -8.04 -14.53 21.89
CA PHE A 311 -7.22 -14.59 23.10
C PHE A 311 -7.75 -13.66 24.19
N VAL A 312 -8.07 -12.41 23.83
CA VAL A 312 -8.70 -11.47 24.77
C VAL A 312 -10.05 -12.00 25.26
N LYS A 313 -10.87 -12.53 24.35
CA LYS A 313 -12.17 -13.11 24.71
C LYS A 313 -12.04 -14.29 25.69
N VAL A 314 -11.04 -15.17 25.52
CA VAL A 314 -10.82 -16.28 26.47
C VAL A 314 -10.34 -15.75 27.82
N GLN A 315 -9.44 -14.77 27.82
CA GLN A 315 -8.90 -14.16 29.04
C GLN A 315 -9.98 -13.43 29.87
N GLU A 316 -10.99 -12.83 29.23
CA GLU A 316 -12.12 -12.18 29.92
C GLU A 316 -13.14 -13.19 30.50
N ASN A 317 -13.13 -14.43 30.02
CA ASN A 317 -14.05 -15.50 30.44
C ASN A 317 -13.39 -16.54 31.38
N THR A 318 -12.18 -16.26 31.87
CA THR A 318 -11.42 -17.10 32.80
C THR A 318 -11.26 -16.36 34.12
#